data_AF-A0A2E2UBP1-F1
#
_entry.id   AF-A0A2E2UBP1-F1
#
_cell.length_a   1.000
_cell.length_b   1.000
_cell.length_c   1.000
_cell.angle_alpha   90.00
_cell.angle_beta   90.00
_cell.angle_gamma   90.00
#
_symmetry.space_group_name_H-M   'P 1'
#
loop_
_entity.id
_entity.type
_entity.pdbx_description
1 polymer ?
#
loop_
_entity_poly.entity_id
_entity_poly.type
_entity_poly.pdbx_seq_one_letter_code
_entity_poly.pdbx_strand_id
1 'polypeptide(L)'
;MFAFSSWFFVGIFFFLFSHLTDYRFHNQKQLPWILIIIIKSLQEITHVYATFLISYADQEVFKKLKRILIMTPILIFLASFAFIIGGKENWFFILIAQTAIFHVIRQEYGWMKIATRLDSYHSKWLERLDLLTIYSITISPTLWLLRHSENGYWIRPGDSFLVPDILARFAMSFSLIVIILFWIINSFHWWKYRQVNLTKILVFFNGFFGWYIALYFITDPQYFLLSSWLLTFAHGVPYFFIVFKTERLGDSSLIQGKYFRLSRSAYLYGLLILFFFIFYAPFASIQKFYELPLFWKALLASAISCPNIVHCIIDGFLWRKSTGLSKRLFE
;
A
#
# COMPACT_ATOMS: atom_id res chain seq x y z
N MET A 1 9.54 13.22 6.86
CA MET A 1 10.48 12.82 7.93
C MET A 1 9.74 12.43 9.22
N PHE A 2 9.01 13.34 9.89
CA PHE A 2 8.21 13.00 11.08
C PHE A 2 7.18 11.88 10.87
N ALA A 3 6.58 11.78 9.68
CA ALA A 3 5.56 10.78 9.36
C ALA A 3 6.09 9.34 9.17
N PHE A 4 7.39 9.13 8.95
CA PHE A 4 7.93 7.76 8.89
C PHE A 4 8.41 7.30 10.28
N SER A 5 9.00 8.20 11.06
CA SER A 5 9.52 7.88 12.39
C SER A 5 8.43 7.72 13.46
N SER A 6 7.43 8.62 13.52
CA SER A 6 6.37 8.54 14.55
C SER A 6 5.46 7.33 14.40
N TRP A 7 5.27 6.84 13.17
CA TRP A 7 4.33 5.77 12.86
C TRP A 7 4.97 4.37 12.92
N PHE A 8 6.30 4.28 12.76
CA PHE A 8 7.09 3.09 13.13
C PHE A 8 6.89 2.71 14.60
N PHE A 9 6.87 3.70 15.51
CA PHE A 9 6.59 3.47 16.93
C PHE A 9 5.14 3.04 17.19
N VAL A 10 4.19 3.45 16.35
CA VAL A 10 2.80 2.97 16.41
C VAL A 10 2.72 1.50 16.00
N GLY A 11 3.44 1.10 14.94
CA GLY A 11 3.65 -0.31 14.54
C GLY A 11 4.15 -1.19 15.69
N ILE A 12 5.26 -0.78 16.30
CA ILE A 12 5.85 -1.46 17.45
C ILE A 12 4.91 -1.46 18.65
N PHE A 13 4.24 -0.34 18.93
CA PHE A 13 3.26 -0.26 20.01
C PHE A 13 2.15 -1.28 19.84
N PHE A 14 1.55 -1.40 18.65
CA PHE A 14 0.48 -2.39 18.41
C PHE A 14 0.99 -3.83 18.43
N PHE A 15 2.20 -4.10 17.92
CA PHE A 15 2.84 -5.41 18.02
C PHE A 15 3.06 -5.80 19.49
N LEU A 16 3.70 -4.93 20.27
CA LEU A 16 3.91 -5.16 21.71
C LEU A 16 2.59 -5.23 22.46
N PHE A 17 1.63 -4.38 22.14
CA PHE A 17 0.29 -4.38 22.73
C PHE A 17 -0.44 -5.69 22.46
N SER A 18 -0.42 -6.20 21.22
CA SER A 18 -1.03 -7.49 20.88
C SER A 18 -0.45 -8.62 21.71
N HIS A 19 0.88 -8.68 21.85
CA HIS A 19 1.56 -9.72 22.61
C HIS A 19 1.33 -9.61 24.12
N LEU A 20 1.26 -8.39 24.65
CA LEU A 20 0.94 -8.11 26.05
C LEU A 20 -0.55 -8.39 26.38
N THR A 21 -1.45 -8.18 25.43
CA THR A 21 -2.89 -8.47 25.60
C THR A 21 -3.22 -9.94 25.46
N ASP A 22 -2.49 -10.69 24.62
CA ASP A 22 -2.67 -12.15 24.47
C ASP A 22 -2.38 -12.89 25.79
N TYR A 23 -1.43 -12.36 26.58
CA TYR A 23 -1.05 -12.89 27.90
C TYR A 23 -2.06 -12.57 29.03
N ARG A 24 -2.96 -11.59 28.84
CA ARG A 24 -3.88 -11.12 29.91
C ARG A 24 -5.36 -11.31 29.61
N PHE A 25 -5.76 -11.49 28.34
CA PHE A 25 -7.16 -11.48 27.92
C PHE A 25 -7.58 -12.73 27.13
N HIS A 26 -7.25 -13.93 27.63
CA HIS A 26 -7.67 -15.21 27.03
C HIS A 26 -9.19 -15.31 26.73
N ASN A 27 -10.03 -14.51 27.41
CA ASN A 27 -11.49 -14.52 27.24
C ASN A 27 -12.10 -13.29 26.51
N GLN A 28 -11.32 -12.29 26.08
CA GLN A 28 -11.83 -11.16 25.28
C GLN A 28 -11.04 -10.97 23.99
N LYS A 29 -11.09 -12.00 23.12
CA LYS A 29 -10.37 -12.10 21.85
C LYS A 29 -10.81 -11.15 20.72
N GLN A 30 -11.55 -10.06 20.98
CA GLN A 30 -12.17 -9.28 19.88
C GLN A 30 -11.68 -7.83 19.78
N LEU A 31 -11.43 -7.15 20.90
CA LEU A 31 -11.20 -5.70 20.88
C LEU A 31 -9.92 -5.25 20.14
N PRO A 32 -8.74 -5.89 20.34
CA PRO A 32 -7.53 -5.53 19.59
C PRO A 32 -7.70 -5.74 18.07
N TRP A 33 -8.38 -6.81 17.67
CA TRP A 33 -8.58 -7.16 16.26
C TRP A 33 -9.58 -6.23 15.57
N ILE A 34 -10.65 -5.82 16.25
CA ILE A 34 -11.61 -4.84 15.70
C ILE A 34 -10.90 -3.52 15.39
N LEU A 35 -10.03 -3.05 16.28
CA LEU A 35 -9.25 -1.83 16.05
C LEU A 35 -8.31 -1.98 14.85
N ILE A 36 -7.63 -3.13 14.71
CA ILE A 36 -6.78 -3.42 13.54
C ILE A 36 -7.60 -3.39 12.25
N ILE A 37 -8.80 -3.99 12.24
CA ILE A 37 -9.68 -4.01 11.06
C ILE A 37 -10.13 -2.60 10.69
N ILE A 38 -10.56 -1.79 11.67
CA ILE A 38 -10.98 -0.41 11.44
C ILE A 38 -9.82 0.41 10.88
N ILE A 39 -8.64 0.33 11.51
CA ILE A 39 -7.46 1.08 11.07
C ILE A 39 -7.05 0.65 9.66
N LYS A 40 -6.96 -0.66 9.39
CA LYS A 40 -6.66 -1.20 8.04
C LYS A 40 -7.65 -0.66 7.00
N SER A 41 -8.95 -0.70 7.30
CA SER A 41 -9.99 -0.22 6.39
C SER A 41 -9.85 1.28 6.11
N LEU A 42 -9.59 2.09 7.15
CA LEU A 42 -9.35 3.52 6.98
C LEU A 42 -8.10 3.80 6.15
N GLN A 43 -7.03 3.02 6.31
CA GLN A 43 -5.81 3.14 5.51
C GLN A 43 -6.04 2.78 4.05
N GLU A 44 -6.76 1.69 3.80
CA GLU A 44 -7.12 1.27 2.45
C GLU A 44 -7.97 2.34 1.74
N ILE A 45 -8.86 3.03 2.43
CA ILE A 45 -9.62 4.10 1.80
C ILE A 45 -8.75 5.36 1.62
N THR A 46 -7.85 5.65 2.56
CA THR A 46 -7.09 6.91 2.54
C THR A 46 -6.08 6.99 1.40
N HIS A 47 -5.40 5.89 1.04
CA HIS A 47 -4.45 5.94 -0.08
C HIS A 47 -5.15 6.11 -1.44
N VAL A 48 -6.28 5.41 -1.67
CA VAL A 48 -7.13 5.61 -2.85
C VAL A 48 -7.61 7.07 -2.94
N TYR A 49 -7.98 7.64 -1.79
CA TYR A 49 -8.41 9.03 -1.70
C TYR A 49 -7.27 10.02 -1.94
N ALA A 50 -6.07 9.75 -1.44
CA ALA A 50 -4.90 10.58 -1.69
C ALA A 50 -4.60 10.64 -3.19
N THR A 51 -4.67 9.50 -3.90
CA THR A 51 -4.60 9.45 -5.36
C THR A 51 -5.69 10.31 -5.99
N PHE A 52 -6.93 10.24 -5.51
CA PHE A 52 -8.01 11.07 -6.02
C PHE A 52 -7.72 12.57 -5.89
N LEU A 53 -7.29 13.03 -4.70
CA LEU A 53 -6.98 14.42 -4.45
C LEU A 53 -5.87 14.95 -5.35
N ILE A 54 -4.76 14.23 -5.46
CA ILE A 54 -3.59 14.70 -6.23
C ILE A 54 -3.73 14.49 -7.74
N SER A 55 -4.87 13.94 -8.20
CA SER A 55 -5.10 13.65 -9.62
C SER A 55 -6.39 14.22 -10.20
N TYR A 56 -7.55 13.91 -9.61
CA TYR A 56 -8.85 14.37 -10.10
C TYR A 56 -9.17 15.77 -9.60
N ALA A 57 -8.74 16.13 -8.38
CA ALA A 57 -8.98 17.46 -7.84
C ALA A 57 -7.96 18.49 -8.35
N ASP A 58 -6.71 18.09 -8.61
CA ASP A 58 -5.70 18.94 -9.25
C ASP A 58 -6.03 19.17 -10.73
N GLN A 59 -6.41 20.40 -11.09
CA GLN A 59 -6.76 20.75 -12.46
C GLN A 59 -5.61 20.59 -13.47
N GLU A 60 -4.37 20.85 -13.05
CA GLU A 60 -3.20 20.77 -13.91
C GLU A 60 -2.81 19.31 -14.16
N VAL A 61 -2.84 18.48 -13.12
CA VAL A 61 -2.64 17.02 -13.27
C VAL A 61 -3.78 16.42 -14.08
N PHE A 62 -5.03 16.84 -13.82
CA PHE A 62 -6.19 16.35 -14.55
C PHE A 62 -6.08 16.65 -16.04
N LYS A 63 -5.75 17.89 -16.45
CA LYS A 63 -5.55 18.23 -17.87
C LYS A 63 -4.50 17.35 -18.53
N LYS A 64 -3.37 17.12 -17.84
CA LYS A 64 -2.26 16.30 -18.37
C LYS A 64 -2.59 14.82 -18.48
N LEU A 65 -3.39 14.29 -17.56
CA LEU A 65 -3.72 12.86 -17.48
C LEU A 65 -5.18 12.56 -17.85
N LYS A 66 -5.93 13.52 -18.41
CA LYS A 66 -7.38 13.45 -18.63
C LYS A 66 -7.85 12.14 -19.24
N ARG A 67 -7.17 11.70 -20.30
CA ARG A 67 -7.52 10.44 -20.99
C ARG A 67 -7.39 9.24 -20.05
N ILE A 68 -6.32 9.17 -19.25
CA ILE A 68 -6.08 8.07 -18.32
C ILE A 68 -7.07 8.14 -17.14
N LEU A 69 -7.29 9.32 -16.58
CA LEU A 69 -8.20 9.51 -15.45
C LEU A 69 -9.66 9.19 -15.79
N ILE A 70 -10.09 9.42 -17.04
CA ILE A 70 -11.46 9.09 -17.47
C ILE A 70 -11.55 7.64 -17.96
N MET A 71 -10.60 7.19 -18.79
CA MET A 71 -10.72 5.87 -19.41
C MET A 71 -10.45 4.73 -18.43
N THR A 72 -9.50 4.89 -17.51
CA THR A 72 -9.12 3.80 -16.59
C THR A 72 -10.31 3.33 -15.74
N PRO A 73 -11.07 4.20 -15.04
CA PRO A 73 -12.25 3.75 -14.30
C PRO A 73 -13.29 3.03 -15.14
N ILE A 74 -13.56 3.53 -16.36
CA ILE A 74 -14.54 2.93 -17.27
C ILE A 74 -14.07 1.54 -17.70
N LEU A 75 -12.83 1.42 -18.17
CA LEU A 75 -12.28 0.16 -18.65
C LEU A 75 -12.17 -0.88 -17.54
N ILE A 76 -11.71 -0.48 -16.36
CA ILE A 76 -11.61 -1.38 -15.20
C ILE A 76 -12.98 -1.83 -14.73
N PHE A 77 -13.96 -0.94 -14.67
CA PHE A 77 -15.34 -1.30 -14.30
C PHE A 77 -15.97 -2.26 -15.31
N LEU A 78 -15.84 -1.98 -16.61
CA LEU A 78 -16.40 -2.85 -17.65
C LEU A 78 -15.70 -4.21 -17.68
N ALA A 79 -14.38 -4.23 -17.50
CA ALA A 79 -13.62 -5.47 -17.44
C ALA A 79 -14.03 -6.31 -16.23
N SER A 80 -14.05 -5.73 -15.03
CA SER A 80 -14.45 -6.43 -13.80
C SER A 80 -15.87 -6.99 -13.92
N PHE A 81 -16.79 -6.17 -14.43
CA PHE A 81 -18.17 -6.57 -14.66
C PHE A 81 -18.27 -7.75 -15.64
N ALA A 82 -17.57 -7.67 -16.78
CA ALA A 82 -17.55 -8.72 -17.78
C ALA A 82 -16.95 -10.04 -17.27
N PHE A 83 -15.87 -9.99 -16.49
CA PHE A 83 -15.28 -11.20 -15.88
C PHE A 83 -16.24 -11.88 -14.92
N ILE A 84 -16.93 -11.12 -14.06
CA ILE A 84 -17.85 -11.69 -13.07
C ILE A 84 -19.10 -12.26 -13.76
N ILE A 85 -19.72 -11.52 -14.69
CA ILE A 85 -20.90 -12.00 -15.42
C ILE A 85 -20.59 -13.19 -16.31
N GLY A 86 -19.38 -13.25 -16.89
CA GLY A 86 -18.93 -14.37 -17.71
C GLY A 86 -18.48 -15.60 -16.92
N GLY A 87 -18.63 -15.62 -15.59
CA GLY A 87 -18.21 -16.73 -14.73
C GLY A 87 -16.69 -16.91 -14.65
N LYS A 88 -15.90 -15.91 -15.09
CA LYS A 88 -14.42 -15.92 -15.09
C LYS A 88 -13.85 -15.11 -13.92
N GLU A 89 -14.55 -15.11 -12.80
CA GLU A 89 -14.19 -14.34 -11.60
C GLU A 89 -12.75 -14.64 -11.14
N ASN A 90 -12.30 -15.90 -11.19
CA ASN A 90 -10.93 -16.27 -10.78
C ASN A 90 -9.85 -15.52 -11.55
N TRP A 91 -10.00 -15.36 -12.86
CA TRP A 91 -9.05 -14.61 -13.68
C TRP A 91 -9.00 -13.13 -13.31
N PHE A 92 -10.15 -12.55 -12.94
CA PHE A 92 -10.21 -11.18 -12.47
C PHE A 92 -9.43 -10.99 -11.17
N PHE A 93 -9.61 -11.87 -10.19
CA PHE A 93 -8.87 -11.79 -8.93
C PHE A 93 -7.38 -12.05 -9.10
N ILE A 94 -6.98 -12.94 -10.02
CA ILE A 94 -5.56 -13.11 -10.36
C ILE A 94 -4.98 -11.80 -10.89
N LEU A 95 -5.63 -11.17 -11.86
CA LEU A 95 -5.15 -9.90 -12.43
C LEU A 95 -5.07 -8.79 -11.37
N ILE A 96 -6.03 -8.71 -10.45
CA ILE A 96 -6.02 -7.76 -9.34
C ILE A 96 -4.85 -8.03 -8.41
N ALA A 97 -4.69 -9.28 -7.95
CA ALA A 97 -3.63 -9.66 -7.03
C ALA A 97 -2.25 -9.31 -7.61
N GLN A 98 -2.00 -9.68 -8.87
CA GLN A 98 -0.74 -9.35 -9.53
C GLN A 98 -0.54 -7.85 -9.72
N THR A 99 -1.60 -7.10 -10.03
CA THR A 99 -1.55 -5.63 -10.15
C THR A 99 -1.25 -4.98 -8.80
N ALA A 100 -1.88 -5.46 -7.72
CA ALA A 100 -1.68 -4.97 -6.37
C ALA A 100 -0.26 -5.26 -5.87
N ILE A 101 0.23 -6.51 -5.99
CA ILE A 101 1.61 -6.88 -5.65
C ILE A 101 2.59 -5.96 -6.38
N PHE A 102 2.44 -5.83 -7.70
CA PHE A 102 3.29 -4.95 -8.50
C PHE A 102 3.21 -3.50 -8.02
N HIS A 103 2.01 -2.97 -7.80
CA HIS A 103 1.79 -1.59 -7.38
C HIS A 103 2.50 -1.28 -6.05
N VAL A 104 2.29 -2.11 -5.02
CA VAL A 104 2.88 -1.88 -3.69
C VAL A 104 4.41 -2.01 -3.74
N ILE A 105 4.97 -2.98 -4.49
CA ILE A 105 6.43 -3.09 -4.70
C ILE A 105 6.99 -1.83 -5.39
N ARG A 106 6.31 -1.35 -6.43
CA ARG A 106 6.73 -0.16 -7.19
C ARG A 106 6.66 1.12 -6.37
N GLN A 107 5.79 1.16 -5.37
CA GLN A 107 5.69 2.29 -4.46
C GLN A 107 6.92 2.38 -3.55
N GLU A 108 7.36 1.26 -2.93
CA GLU A 108 8.60 1.21 -2.14
C GLU A 108 9.82 1.62 -2.97
N TYR A 109 9.88 1.17 -4.23
CA TYR A 109 10.90 1.59 -5.19
C TYR A 109 10.91 3.12 -5.36
N GLY A 110 9.73 3.72 -5.49
CA GLY A 110 9.58 5.17 -5.65
C GLY A 110 10.13 5.95 -4.45
N TRP A 111 9.80 5.51 -3.24
CA TRP A 111 10.25 6.13 -2.00
C TRP A 111 11.76 6.04 -1.84
N MET A 112 12.35 4.87 -2.10
CA MET A 112 13.79 4.72 -2.01
C MET A 112 14.51 5.59 -3.04
N LYS A 113 13.99 5.66 -4.26
CA LYS A 113 14.58 6.53 -5.29
C LYS A 113 14.57 8.01 -4.91
N ILE A 114 13.50 8.49 -4.28
CA ILE A 114 13.44 9.85 -3.73
C ILE A 114 14.45 9.98 -2.59
N ALA A 115 14.46 9.03 -1.65
CA ALA A 115 15.35 9.04 -0.49
C ALA A 115 16.84 9.06 -0.88
N THR A 116 17.26 8.24 -1.85
CA THR A 116 18.64 8.21 -2.36
C THR A 116 19.05 9.53 -3.00
N ARG A 117 18.14 10.22 -3.71
CA ARG A 117 18.44 11.53 -4.34
C ARG A 117 18.62 12.66 -3.33
N LEU A 118 18.04 12.52 -2.15
CA LEU A 118 18.25 13.45 -1.04
C LEU A 118 19.63 13.28 -0.37
N ASP A 119 20.41 12.27 -0.77
CA ASP A 119 21.77 12.08 -0.30
C ASP A 119 22.75 12.97 -1.08
N SER A 120 23.46 13.84 -0.37
CA SER A 120 24.47 14.74 -0.94
C SER A 120 25.63 13.99 -1.60
N TYR A 121 25.91 12.75 -1.18
CA TYR A 121 27.02 11.94 -1.66
C TYR A 121 26.55 10.71 -2.47
N HIS A 122 25.34 10.77 -3.05
CA HIS A 122 24.84 9.67 -3.88
C HIS A 122 25.74 9.39 -5.09
N SER A 123 25.81 8.11 -5.47
CA SER A 123 26.39 7.68 -6.73
C SER A 123 25.43 6.71 -7.42
N LYS A 124 25.56 6.55 -8.75
CA LYS A 124 24.72 5.63 -9.53
C LYS A 124 24.82 4.18 -9.04
N TRP A 125 25.96 3.79 -8.48
CA TRP A 125 26.15 2.44 -7.95
C TRP A 125 25.42 2.26 -6.60
N LEU A 126 25.50 3.25 -5.71
CA LEU A 126 24.73 3.26 -4.47
C LEU A 126 23.22 3.25 -4.74
N GLU A 127 22.76 4.02 -5.73
CA GLU A 127 21.35 3.98 -6.15
C GLU A 127 20.93 2.58 -6.62
N ARG A 128 21.76 1.89 -7.42
CA ARG A 128 21.45 0.52 -7.85
C ARG A 128 21.37 -0.45 -6.67
N LEU A 129 22.27 -0.32 -5.69
CA LEU A 129 22.23 -1.13 -4.48
C LEU A 129 20.96 -0.85 -3.68
N ASP A 130 20.63 0.42 -3.41
CA ASP A 130 19.44 0.82 -2.66
C ASP A 130 18.17 0.24 -3.32
N LEU A 131 18.09 0.30 -4.65
CA LEU A 131 16.98 -0.25 -5.42
C LEU A 131 16.97 -1.79 -5.39
N LEU A 132 18.13 -2.43 -5.47
CA LEU A 132 18.26 -3.89 -5.32
C LEU A 132 17.78 -4.32 -3.93
N THR A 133 18.15 -3.59 -2.88
CA THR A 133 17.69 -3.83 -1.51
C THR A 133 16.17 -3.76 -1.42
N ILE A 134 15.52 -2.75 -1.99
CA ILE A 134 14.05 -2.68 -1.98
C ILE A 134 13.42 -3.86 -2.70
N TYR A 135 13.91 -4.22 -3.89
CA TYR A 135 13.37 -5.39 -4.58
C TYR A 135 13.61 -6.68 -3.79
N SER A 136 14.77 -6.83 -3.15
CA SER A 136 15.08 -7.98 -2.31
C SER A 136 14.17 -8.07 -1.08
N ILE A 137 13.90 -6.97 -0.37
CA ILE A 137 13.06 -6.99 0.84
C ILE A 137 11.56 -7.09 0.54
N THR A 138 11.13 -6.91 -0.72
CA THR A 138 9.72 -6.96 -1.11
C THR A 138 9.40 -8.22 -1.91
N ILE A 139 10.18 -8.55 -2.95
CA ILE A 139 9.95 -9.72 -3.82
C ILE A 139 10.24 -11.02 -3.06
N SER A 140 11.37 -11.13 -2.36
CA SER A 140 11.75 -12.38 -1.68
C SER A 140 10.70 -12.88 -0.68
N PRO A 141 10.22 -12.04 0.27
CA PRO A 141 9.15 -12.48 1.18
C PRO A 141 7.80 -12.71 0.47
N THR A 142 7.54 -12.04 -0.65
CA THR A 142 6.35 -12.35 -1.48
C THR A 142 6.44 -13.75 -2.09
N LEU A 143 7.58 -14.11 -2.66
CA LEU A 143 7.82 -15.45 -3.20
C LEU A 143 7.74 -16.52 -2.11
N TRP A 144 8.20 -16.19 -0.90
CA TRP A 144 8.05 -17.05 0.27
C TRP A 144 6.58 -17.28 0.64
N LEU A 145 5.78 -16.23 0.73
CA LEU A 145 4.34 -16.31 0.98
C LEU A 145 3.62 -17.15 -0.08
N LEU A 146 3.88 -16.88 -1.36
CA LEU A 146 3.24 -17.59 -2.47
C LEU A 146 3.64 -19.08 -2.52
N ARG A 147 4.77 -19.45 -1.93
CA ARG A 147 5.17 -20.85 -1.75
C ARG A 147 4.43 -21.53 -0.59
N HIS A 148 4.25 -20.83 0.52
CA HIS A 148 3.79 -21.43 1.79
C HIS A 148 2.31 -21.18 2.09
N SER A 149 1.62 -20.39 1.27
CA SER A 149 0.18 -20.17 1.37
C SER A 149 -0.61 -21.34 0.77
N GLU A 150 -1.79 -21.63 1.35
CA GLU A 150 -2.70 -22.65 0.84
C GLU A 150 -3.21 -22.25 -0.55
N ASN A 151 -2.69 -22.92 -1.59
CA ASN A 151 -2.97 -22.64 -3.01
C ASN A 151 -2.46 -21.29 -3.55
N GLY A 152 -1.42 -20.69 -2.96
CA GLY A 152 -0.80 -19.49 -3.51
C GLY A 152 -1.76 -18.29 -3.50
N TYR A 153 -1.93 -17.64 -2.35
CA TYR A 153 -2.82 -16.49 -2.24
C TYR A 153 -2.16 -15.20 -1.75
N TRP A 154 -2.64 -14.10 -2.32
CA TRP A 154 -2.39 -12.74 -1.87
C TRP A 154 -3.62 -12.17 -1.14
N ILE A 155 -4.80 -12.24 -1.77
CA ILE A 155 -6.09 -11.78 -1.23
C ILE A 155 -6.97 -12.97 -0.86
N ARG A 156 -7.04 -13.97 -1.74
CA ARG A 156 -7.90 -15.15 -1.58
C ARG A 156 -7.25 -16.42 -2.16
N PRO A 157 -7.57 -17.61 -1.62
CA PRO A 157 -7.08 -18.88 -2.15
C PRO A 157 -7.20 -18.97 -3.69
N GLY A 158 -6.07 -19.24 -4.37
CA GLY A 158 -6.02 -19.41 -5.82
C GLY A 158 -6.00 -18.13 -6.66
N ASP A 159 -5.78 -16.95 -6.07
CA ASP A 159 -5.59 -15.70 -6.82
C ASP A 159 -4.14 -15.44 -7.26
N SER A 160 -3.22 -16.33 -6.93
CA SER A 160 -1.81 -16.21 -7.30
C SER A 160 -1.24 -17.56 -7.72
N PHE A 161 -0.05 -17.52 -8.33
CA PHE A 161 0.63 -18.72 -8.77
C PHE A 161 1.50 -19.30 -7.65
N LEU A 162 1.46 -20.63 -7.51
CA LEU A 162 2.37 -21.33 -6.60
C LEU A 162 3.81 -21.20 -7.08
N VAL A 163 4.69 -20.79 -6.16
CA VAL A 163 6.11 -20.62 -6.45
C VAL A 163 6.88 -21.92 -6.13
N PRO A 164 7.87 -22.32 -6.94
CA PRO A 164 8.75 -23.43 -6.60
C PRO A 164 9.56 -23.16 -5.33
N ASP A 165 9.68 -24.18 -4.49
CA ASP A 165 10.37 -24.11 -3.19
C ASP A 165 11.82 -23.64 -3.29
N ILE A 166 12.53 -24.14 -4.32
CA ILE A 166 13.91 -23.77 -4.62
C ILE A 166 14.05 -22.27 -4.92
N LEU A 167 13.07 -21.69 -5.63
CA LEU A 167 13.07 -20.28 -5.99
C LEU A 167 12.80 -19.40 -4.78
N ALA A 168 11.84 -19.78 -3.93
CA ALA A 168 11.53 -19.06 -2.69
C ALA A 168 12.74 -19.05 -1.74
N ARG A 169 13.37 -20.21 -1.50
CA ARG A 169 14.60 -20.29 -0.68
C ARG A 169 15.76 -19.50 -1.26
N PHE A 170 16.00 -19.60 -2.57
CA PHE A 170 17.04 -18.83 -3.23
C PHE A 170 16.81 -17.33 -3.06
N ALA A 171 15.59 -16.86 -3.29
CA ALA A 171 15.24 -15.44 -3.15
C ALA A 171 15.47 -14.94 -1.71
N MET A 172 15.12 -15.73 -0.70
CA MET A 172 15.35 -15.40 0.71
C MET A 172 16.84 -15.36 1.07
N SER A 173 17.63 -16.34 0.64
CA SER A 173 19.07 -16.33 0.86
C SER A 173 19.75 -15.16 0.15
N PHE A 174 19.33 -14.87 -1.09
CA PHE A 174 19.82 -13.74 -1.86
C PHE A 174 19.47 -12.40 -1.18
N SER A 175 18.24 -12.24 -0.66
CA SER A 175 17.87 -11.00 0.03
C SER A 175 18.68 -10.76 1.28
N LEU A 176 19.04 -11.81 2.05
CA LEU A 176 19.91 -11.67 3.21
C LEU A 176 21.29 -11.10 2.84
N ILE A 177 21.89 -11.61 1.77
CA ILE A 177 23.19 -11.10 1.26
C ILE A 177 23.06 -9.62 0.89
N VAL A 178 22.00 -9.25 0.17
CA VAL A 178 21.75 -7.86 -0.25
C VAL A 178 21.52 -6.94 0.95
N ILE A 179 20.79 -7.38 1.97
CA ILE A 179 20.55 -6.61 3.21
C ILE A 179 21.87 -6.38 3.95
N ILE A 180 22.72 -7.42 4.08
CA ILE A 180 24.03 -7.29 4.71
C ILE A 180 24.90 -6.28 3.95
N LEU A 181 24.94 -6.39 2.62
CA LEU A 181 25.68 -5.44 1.78
C LEU A 181 25.17 -4.02 1.94
N PHE A 182 23.85 -3.81 1.99
CA PHE A 182 23.23 -2.51 2.24
C PHE A 182 23.74 -1.89 3.55
N TRP A 183 23.78 -2.65 4.64
CA TRP A 183 24.23 -2.14 5.93
C TRP A 183 25.74 -1.89 5.99
N ILE A 184 26.55 -2.78 5.42
CA ILE A 184 28.02 -2.58 5.33
C ILE A 184 28.32 -1.28 4.59
N ILE A 185 27.66 -1.07 3.44
CA ILE A 185 27.91 0.06 2.57
C ILE A 185 27.41 1.37 3.18
N ASN A 186 26.22 1.37 3.79
CA ASN A 186 25.72 2.56 4.50
C ASN A 186 26.57 2.89 5.75
N SER A 187 27.12 1.88 6.44
CA SER A 187 28.04 2.08 7.57
C SER A 187 29.37 2.67 7.12
N PHE A 188 29.93 2.16 6.02
CA PHE A 188 31.13 2.74 5.40
C PHE A 188 30.89 4.18 4.93
N HIS A 189 29.73 4.44 4.33
CA HIS A 189 29.32 5.77 3.91
C HIS A 189 29.26 6.74 5.10
N TRP A 190 28.64 6.32 6.20
CA TRP A 190 28.62 7.09 7.44
C TRP A 190 30.03 7.34 7.99
N TRP A 191 30.89 6.31 8.02
CA TRP A 191 32.26 6.46 8.50
C TRP A 191 33.06 7.47 7.65
N LYS A 192 32.94 7.39 6.32
CA LYS A 192 33.68 8.22 5.37
C LYS A 192 33.20 9.67 5.33
N TYR A 193 31.88 9.88 5.28
CA TYR A 193 31.28 11.20 5.05
C TYR A 193 30.69 11.83 6.31
N ARG A 194 30.65 11.10 7.43
CA ARG A 194 30.04 11.52 8.70
C ARG A 194 28.58 11.95 8.55
N GLN A 195 27.90 11.42 7.54
CA GLN A 195 26.50 11.69 7.23
C GLN A 195 25.71 10.40 7.08
N VAL A 196 24.51 10.40 7.64
CA VAL A 196 23.54 9.31 7.53
C VAL A 196 22.32 9.85 6.79
N ASN A 197 21.95 9.19 5.69
CA ASN A 197 20.69 9.47 5.05
C ASN A 197 19.55 8.79 5.83
N LEU A 198 19.02 9.51 6.83
CA LEU A 198 17.97 8.99 7.69
C LEU A 198 16.69 8.65 6.89
N THR A 199 16.37 9.40 5.84
CA THR A 199 15.22 9.11 4.97
C THR A 199 15.37 7.74 4.32
N LYS A 200 16.55 7.42 3.79
CA LYS A 200 16.87 6.12 3.20
C LYS A 200 16.69 4.98 4.20
N ILE A 201 17.23 5.14 5.41
CA ILE A 201 17.11 4.14 6.48
C ILE A 201 15.66 3.93 6.89
N LEU A 202 14.88 5.01 7.00
CA LEU A 202 13.46 4.92 7.35
C LEU A 202 12.64 4.21 6.25
N VAL A 203 12.95 4.45 4.97
CA VAL A 203 12.31 3.72 3.87
C VAL A 203 12.69 2.24 3.90
N PHE A 204 13.96 1.91 4.18
CA PHE A 204 14.38 0.52 4.37
C PHE A 204 13.59 -0.16 5.49
N PHE A 205 13.47 0.48 6.67
CA PHE A 205 12.71 -0.10 7.78
C PHE A 205 11.23 -0.21 7.46
N ASN A 206 10.62 0.77 6.79
CA ASN A 206 9.23 0.69 6.34
C ASN A 206 9.00 -0.56 5.48
N GLY A 207 9.83 -0.76 4.46
CA GLY A 207 9.76 -1.93 3.59
C GLY A 207 10.06 -3.23 4.33
N PHE A 208 11.09 -3.27 5.17
CA PHE A 208 11.48 -4.47 5.90
C PHE A 208 10.39 -4.94 6.88
N PHE A 209 9.78 -4.01 7.63
CA PHE A 209 8.69 -4.35 8.54
C PHE A 209 7.40 -4.68 7.79
N GLY A 210 7.05 -3.88 6.78
CA GLY A 210 5.84 -4.07 5.99
C GLY A 210 5.84 -5.35 5.14
N TRP A 211 7.01 -5.84 4.72
CA TRP A 211 7.12 -7.00 3.84
C TRP A 211 7.82 -8.18 4.49
N TYR A 212 9.05 -8.00 4.94
CA TYR A 212 9.86 -9.10 5.46
C TYR A 212 9.29 -9.64 6.76
N ILE A 213 9.00 -8.78 7.73
CA ILE A 213 8.38 -9.19 8.99
C ILE A 213 6.96 -9.69 8.77
N ALA A 214 6.15 -8.93 8.03
CA ALA A 214 4.77 -9.31 7.74
C ALA A 214 4.67 -10.69 7.07
N LEU A 215 5.42 -10.95 6.01
CA LEU A 215 5.17 -12.13 5.16
C LEU A 215 6.09 -13.33 5.44
N TYR A 216 7.28 -13.12 6.02
CA TYR A 216 8.20 -14.21 6.33
C TYR A 216 8.16 -14.64 7.80
N PHE A 217 8.11 -13.69 8.74
CA PHE A 217 8.13 -14.00 10.17
C PHE A 217 6.74 -14.24 10.76
N ILE A 218 5.71 -13.52 10.27
CA ILE A 218 4.33 -13.64 10.74
C ILE A 218 3.53 -14.47 9.73
N THR A 219 3.79 -15.77 9.69
CA THR A 219 3.16 -16.71 8.75
C THR A 219 2.02 -17.52 9.36
N ASP A 220 1.90 -17.54 10.68
CA ASP A 220 0.83 -18.26 11.36
C ASP A 220 -0.54 -17.62 11.04
N PRO A 221 -1.52 -18.40 10.55
CA PRO A 221 -2.86 -17.91 10.23
C PRO A 221 -3.52 -17.10 11.36
N GLN A 222 -3.22 -17.41 12.63
CA GLN A 222 -3.80 -16.67 13.77
C GLN A 222 -3.35 -15.20 13.82
N TYR A 223 -2.22 -14.87 13.19
CA TYR A 223 -1.66 -13.51 13.11
C TYR A 223 -1.82 -12.89 11.71
N PHE A 224 -2.63 -13.49 10.82
CA PHE A 224 -2.85 -12.99 9.46
C PHE A 224 -3.30 -11.53 9.42
N LEU A 225 -4.18 -11.12 10.34
CA LEU A 225 -4.65 -9.73 10.43
C LEU A 225 -3.52 -8.76 10.78
N LEU A 226 -2.59 -9.17 11.65
CA LEU A 226 -1.43 -8.36 12.04
C LEU A 226 -0.42 -8.25 10.89
N SER A 227 -0.13 -9.37 10.22
CA SER A 227 0.71 -9.41 9.01
C SER A 227 0.14 -8.48 7.92
N SER A 228 -1.14 -8.66 7.59
CA SER A 228 -1.83 -7.84 6.59
C SER A 228 -1.83 -6.36 6.97
N TRP A 229 -2.04 -6.05 8.26
CA TRP A 229 -2.00 -4.67 8.74
C TRP A 229 -0.63 -4.04 8.58
N LEU A 230 0.47 -4.73 8.94
CA LEU A 230 1.83 -4.21 8.76
C LEU A 230 2.12 -3.87 7.30
N LEU A 231 1.72 -4.75 6.38
CA LEU A 231 1.86 -4.53 4.95
C LEU A 231 1.07 -3.30 4.46
N THR A 232 -0.22 -3.22 4.80
CA THR A 232 -1.06 -2.07 4.41
C THR A 232 -0.64 -0.77 5.09
N PHE A 233 -0.13 -0.85 6.32
CA PHE A 233 0.34 0.28 7.09
C PHE A 233 1.58 0.89 6.46
N ALA A 234 2.58 0.07 6.13
CA ALA A 234 3.80 0.50 5.45
C ALA A 234 3.50 1.18 4.10
N HIS A 235 2.50 0.68 3.37
CA HIS A 235 2.05 1.24 2.10
C HIS A 235 1.27 2.56 2.25
N GLY A 236 0.39 2.67 3.24
CA GLY A 236 -0.55 3.78 3.40
C GLY A 236 0.07 5.05 4.00
N VAL A 237 1.03 4.92 4.92
CA VAL A 237 1.68 6.04 5.63
C VAL A 237 2.23 7.14 4.69
N PRO A 238 2.94 6.81 3.60
CA PRO A 238 3.44 7.83 2.69
C PRO A 238 2.34 8.69 2.04
N TYR A 239 1.15 8.13 1.78
CA TYR A 239 0.03 8.88 1.21
C TYR A 239 -0.57 9.89 2.19
N PHE A 240 -0.64 9.55 3.48
CA PHE A 240 -1.02 10.53 4.52
C PHE A 240 -0.09 11.74 4.53
N PHE A 241 1.21 11.51 4.38
CA PHE A 241 2.18 12.59 4.32
C PHE A 241 1.97 13.49 3.09
N ILE A 242 1.65 12.91 1.94
CA ILE A 242 1.35 13.67 0.72
C ILE A 242 0.15 14.57 0.94
N VAL A 243 -0.97 14.03 1.44
CA VAL A 243 -2.19 14.81 1.71
C VAL A 243 -1.90 15.94 2.70
N PHE A 244 -1.24 15.65 3.82
CA PHE A 244 -0.89 16.67 4.81
C PHE A 244 0.03 17.77 4.23
N LYS A 245 1.02 17.38 3.41
CA LYS A 245 1.92 18.35 2.77
C LYS A 245 1.16 19.23 1.77
N THR A 246 0.26 18.65 0.97
CA THR A 246 -0.59 19.42 0.05
C THR A 246 -1.50 20.41 0.77
N GLU A 247 -2.04 20.05 1.93
CA GLU A 247 -2.84 20.96 2.74
C GLU A 247 -2.02 22.14 3.26
N ARG A 248 -0.81 21.88 3.76
CA ARG A 248 0.06 22.91 4.36
C ARG A 248 0.61 23.89 3.31
N LEU A 249 0.83 23.45 2.08
CA LEU A 249 1.30 24.32 0.99
C LEU A 249 0.23 25.33 0.54
N GLY A 250 -1.01 25.26 1.05
CA GLY A 250 -2.06 26.22 0.73
C GLY A 250 -2.40 26.27 -0.76
N ASP A 251 -2.06 25.21 -1.50
CA ASP A 251 -2.00 25.21 -2.95
C ASP A 251 -3.42 25.30 -3.53
N SER A 252 -3.85 26.54 -3.81
CA SER A 252 -5.19 26.91 -4.26
C SER A 252 -5.57 26.32 -5.62
N SER A 253 -4.60 25.75 -6.33
CA SER A 253 -4.75 25.05 -7.61
C SER A 253 -5.30 23.63 -7.47
N LEU A 254 -5.16 23.01 -6.28
CA LEU A 254 -5.49 21.60 -6.06
C LEU A 254 -6.95 21.33 -5.70
N ILE A 255 -7.65 22.29 -5.06
CA ILE A 255 -9.04 22.10 -4.60
C ILE A 255 -9.75 23.46 -4.59
N GLN A 256 -10.14 23.95 -5.78
CA GLN A 256 -10.85 25.23 -5.95
C GLN A 256 -12.39 25.06 -5.87
N GLY A 257 -12.88 24.23 -4.95
CA GLY A 257 -14.31 23.96 -4.77
C GLY A 257 -14.92 24.71 -3.57
N LYS A 258 -15.99 25.49 -3.81
CA LYS A 258 -16.76 26.25 -2.79
C LYS A 258 -17.31 25.40 -1.62
N TYR A 259 -17.41 24.08 -1.79
CA TYR A 259 -18.10 23.16 -0.87
C TYR A 259 -17.20 22.50 0.20
N PHE A 260 -15.89 22.75 0.20
CA PHE A 260 -14.90 22.06 1.05
C PHE A 260 -14.35 22.93 2.21
N ARG A 261 -15.24 23.62 2.96
CA ARG A 261 -14.86 24.57 4.03
C ARG A 261 -15.01 24.08 5.48
N LEU A 262 -15.58 22.90 5.73
CA LEU A 262 -15.36 22.22 7.02
C LEU A 262 -13.86 21.94 7.16
N SER A 263 -13.29 21.82 8.38
CA SER A 263 -11.87 21.47 8.50
C SER A 263 -11.64 20.23 7.61
N ARG A 264 -10.74 20.37 6.63
CA ARG A 264 -10.67 19.47 5.46
C ARG A 264 -10.58 18.00 5.91
N SER A 265 -9.87 17.79 7.01
CA SER A 265 -9.78 16.57 7.79
C SER A 265 -11.11 16.10 8.43
N ALA A 266 -11.92 16.94 9.06
CA ALA A 266 -13.22 16.50 9.63
C ALA A 266 -14.27 16.15 8.58
N TYR A 267 -14.33 16.88 7.46
CA TYR A 267 -15.17 16.47 6.32
C TYR A 267 -14.71 15.12 5.77
N LEU A 268 -13.39 14.92 5.71
CA LEU A 268 -12.78 13.70 5.25
C LEU A 268 -13.03 12.50 6.16
N TYR A 269 -12.73 12.63 7.45
CA TYR A 269 -13.04 11.60 8.43
C TYR A 269 -14.55 11.33 8.48
N GLY A 270 -15.40 12.35 8.32
CA GLY A 270 -16.85 12.20 8.23
C GLY A 270 -17.29 11.39 7.00
N LEU A 271 -16.71 11.63 5.83
CA LEU A 271 -17.03 10.92 4.59
C LEU A 271 -16.47 9.50 4.58
N LEU A 272 -15.31 9.27 5.21
CA LEU A 272 -14.71 7.95 5.44
C LEU A 272 -15.54 7.10 6.41
N ILE A 273 -16.00 7.70 7.51
CA ILE A 273 -16.92 7.06 8.46
C ILE A 273 -18.25 6.77 7.75
N LEU A 274 -18.79 7.71 6.97
CA LEU A 274 -20.02 7.49 6.20
C LEU A 274 -19.87 6.40 5.14
N PHE A 275 -18.74 6.36 4.42
CA PHE A 275 -18.45 5.30 3.44
C PHE A 275 -18.29 3.94 4.12
N PHE A 276 -17.62 3.88 5.27
CA PHE A 276 -17.54 2.69 6.12
C PHE A 276 -18.94 2.22 6.56
N PHE A 277 -19.81 3.12 7.03
CA PHE A 277 -21.17 2.76 7.45
C PHE A 277 -22.11 2.42 6.27
N ILE A 278 -21.96 3.06 5.10
CA ILE A 278 -22.81 2.80 3.94
C ILE A 278 -22.39 1.51 3.20
N PHE A 279 -21.09 1.21 3.12
CA PHE A 279 -20.61 0.07 2.35
C PHE A 279 -20.18 -1.13 3.21
N TYR A 280 -19.63 -0.91 4.40
CA TYR A 280 -19.15 -1.99 5.26
C TYR A 280 -20.21 -2.49 6.26
N ALA A 281 -21.10 -1.63 6.75
CA ALA A 281 -22.18 -2.06 7.65
C ALA A 281 -23.20 -3.02 6.99
N PRO A 282 -23.56 -2.91 5.69
CA PRO A 282 -24.39 -3.91 5.02
C PRO A 282 -23.66 -5.23 4.76
N PHE A 283 -22.32 -5.19 4.64
CA PHE A 283 -21.46 -6.38 4.61
C PHE A 283 -21.50 -7.18 5.92
N ALA A 284 -22.05 -6.63 7.01
CA ALA A 284 -22.40 -7.44 8.18
C ALA A 284 -23.42 -8.56 7.85
N SER A 285 -24.00 -8.56 6.65
CA SER A 285 -24.73 -9.69 6.06
C SER A 285 -24.12 -10.15 4.73
N ILE A 286 -22.84 -10.56 4.72
CA ILE A 286 -22.17 -11.24 3.59
C ILE A 286 -23.09 -12.26 2.89
N GLN A 287 -23.94 -12.95 3.66
CA GLN A 287 -24.91 -13.91 3.16
C GLN A 287 -25.94 -13.30 2.19
N LYS A 288 -26.48 -12.11 2.48
CA LYS A 288 -27.42 -11.40 1.59
C LYS A 288 -26.76 -10.93 0.28
N PHE A 289 -25.46 -10.64 0.31
CA PHE A 289 -24.72 -10.32 -0.91
C PHE A 289 -24.62 -11.54 -1.84
N TYR A 290 -24.41 -12.73 -1.28
CA TYR A 290 -24.37 -13.97 -2.06
C TYR A 290 -25.75 -14.36 -2.64
N GLU A 291 -26.84 -13.94 -1.99
CA GLU A 291 -28.22 -14.14 -2.45
C GLU A 291 -28.64 -13.21 -3.60
N LEU A 292 -27.88 -12.14 -3.89
CA LEU A 292 -28.19 -11.22 -4.98
C LEU A 292 -28.15 -11.92 -6.35
N PRO A 293 -29.06 -11.56 -7.29
CA PRO A 293 -28.96 -11.96 -8.68
C PRO A 293 -27.59 -11.62 -9.26
N LEU A 294 -27.06 -12.49 -10.14
CA LEU A 294 -25.70 -12.39 -10.69
C LEU A 294 -25.38 -11.00 -11.25
N PHE A 295 -26.33 -10.36 -11.94
CA PHE A 295 -26.16 -9.01 -12.48
C PHE A 295 -25.84 -7.98 -11.39
N TRP A 296 -26.63 -7.94 -10.32
CA TRP A 296 -26.44 -6.99 -9.22
C TRP A 296 -25.18 -7.28 -8.43
N LYS A 297 -24.86 -8.56 -8.24
CA LYS A 297 -23.61 -9.00 -7.63
C LYS A 297 -22.40 -8.52 -8.43
N ALA A 298 -22.42 -8.73 -9.76
CA ALA A 298 -21.37 -8.26 -10.66
C ALA A 298 -21.25 -6.74 -10.64
N LEU A 299 -22.37 -6.01 -10.68
CA LEU A 299 -22.38 -4.56 -10.66
C LEU A 299 -21.74 -4.00 -9.38
N LEU A 300 -22.17 -4.50 -8.21
CA LEU A 300 -21.67 -4.06 -6.91
C LEU A 300 -20.20 -4.44 -6.70
N ALA A 301 -19.83 -5.68 -6.98
CA ALA A 301 -18.44 -6.13 -6.87
C ALA A 301 -17.51 -5.30 -7.77
N SER A 302 -17.96 -4.97 -8.98
CA SER A 302 -17.22 -4.13 -9.92
C SER A 302 -17.10 -2.70 -9.44
N ALA A 303 -18.18 -2.12 -8.91
CA ALA A 303 -18.18 -0.77 -8.35
C ALA A 303 -17.24 -0.64 -7.14
N ILE A 304 -17.19 -1.66 -6.28
CA ILE A 304 -16.36 -1.67 -5.06
C ILE A 304 -14.88 -1.92 -5.39
N SER A 305 -14.58 -2.83 -6.31
CA SER A 305 -13.20 -3.16 -6.69
C SER A 305 -12.57 -2.10 -7.59
N CYS A 306 -13.36 -1.38 -8.39
CA CYS A 306 -12.85 -0.43 -9.38
C CYS A 306 -11.94 0.65 -8.78
N PRO A 307 -12.30 1.40 -7.71
CA PRO A 307 -11.41 2.39 -7.10
C PRO A 307 -10.05 1.80 -6.67
N ASN A 308 -10.05 0.57 -6.16
CA ASN A 308 -8.85 -0.14 -5.71
C ASN A 308 -7.91 -0.53 -6.87
N ILE A 309 -8.42 -0.74 -8.08
CA ILE A 309 -7.55 -1.07 -9.22
C ILE A 309 -7.16 0.21 -9.96
N VAL A 310 -8.09 1.16 -10.04
CA VAL A 310 -7.90 2.45 -10.69
C VAL A 310 -6.76 3.22 -10.06
N HIS A 311 -6.69 3.31 -8.72
CA HIS A 311 -5.59 4.03 -8.08
C HIS A 311 -4.23 3.37 -8.37
N CYS A 312 -4.16 2.02 -8.31
CA CYS A 312 -2.95 1.27 -8.60
C CYS A 312 -2.34 1.68 -9.96
N ILE A 313 -3.21 1.81 -10.97
CA ILE A 313 -2.84 2.19 -12.33
C ILE A 313 -2.47 3.67 -12.41
N ILE A 314 -3.33 4.55 -11.88
CA ILE A 314 -3.15 6.01 -11.93
C ILE A 314 -1.82 6.42 -11.29
N ASP A 315 -1.46 5.81 -10.16
CA ASP A 315 -0.21 6.10 -9.47
C ASP A 315 1.02 5.85 -10.35
N GLY A 316 0.98 4.84 -11.23
CA GLY A 316 2.04 4.59 -12.21
C GLY A 316 2.25 5.72 -13.23
N PHE A 317 1.25 6.60 -13.39
CA PHE A 317 1.33 7.79 -14.24
C PHE A 317 1.57 9.07 -13.44
N LEU A 318 1.05 9.16 -12.22
CA LEU A 318 1.16 10.37 -11.38
C LEU A 318 2.61 10.72 -11.06
N TRP A 319 3.43 9.73 -10.76
CA TRP A 319 4.82 9.94 -10.34
C TRP A 319 5.80 10.20 -11.50
N ARG A 320 5.30 10.30 -12.75
CA ARG A 320 6.14 10.60 -13.91
C ARG A 320 6.53 12.08 -13.94
N LYS A 321 7.76 12.38 -14.37
CA LYS A 321 8.27 13.77 -14.47
C LYS A 321 7.34 14.71 -15.26
N SER A 322 6.62 14.20 -16.25
CA SER A 322 5.69 14.97 -17.09
C SER A 322 4.53 15.61 -16.31
N THR A 323 4.10 15.01 -15.20
CA THR A 323 3.03 15.59 -14.37
C THR A 323 3.53 16.82 -13.62
N GLY A 324 4.82 16.85 -13.25
CA GLY A 324 5.43 17.88 -12.41
C GLY A 324 5.10 17.74 -10.92
N LEU A 325 4.28 16.74 -10.55
CA LEU A 325 3.81 16.53 -9.18
C LEU A 325 4.95 16.18 -8.22
N SER A 326 5.86 15.30 -8.63
CA SER A 326 7.01 14.91 -7.80
C SER A 326 7.90 16.10 -7.45
N LYS A 327 8.10 17.00 -8.42
CA LYS A 327 8.86 18.24 -8.21
C LYS A 327 8.14 19.11 -7.19
N ARG A 328 6.86 19.40 -7.41
CA ARG A 328 6.05 20.24 -6.50
C ARG A 328 6.00 19.71 -5.06
N LEU A 329 6.01 18.39 -4.88
CA LEU A 329 5.88 17.75 -3.57
C LEU A 329 7.21 17.51 -2.85
N PHE A 330 8.36 17.49 -3.54
CA PHE A 330 9.63 17.05 -2.93
C PHE A 330 10.82 17.95 -3.20
N GLU A 331 10.72 18.88 -4.16
CA GLU A 331 11.68 19.96 -4.43
C GLU A 331 11.04 21.29 -4.02
#